data_AF-A0A1E3VH31-F1
#
_entry.id   AF-A0A1E3VH31-F1
#
_cell.length_a   1.000
_cell.length_b   1.000
_cell.length_c   1.000
_cell.angle_alpha   90.00
_cell.angle_beta   90.00
_cell.angle_gamma   90.00
#
_symmetry.space_group_name_H-M   'P 1'
#
loop_
_entity.id
_entity.type
_entity.pdbx_description
1 polymer ?
#
loop_
_entity_poly.entity_id
_entity_poly.type
_entity_poly.pdbx_seq_one_letter_code
_entity_poly.pdbx_strand_id
1 'polypeptide(L)'
;MNAETYAIANLAALNLIEAVSAAYYVTDAETAARHEGRAREMLKKIAAAMGYDIAVVDRAPQQYPSPSPVAGARIRLVSERAAE
;
A
#
# COMPACT_ATOMS: atom_id res chain seq x y z
N MET A 1 -15.88 19.66 3.30
CA MET A 1 -14.66 19.44 2.49
C MET A 1 -14.86 20.15 1.17
N ASN A 2 -13.94 21.03 0.74
CA ASN A 2 -14.07 21.75 -0.53
C ASN A 2 -13.49 20.92 -1.69
N ALA A 3 -13.77 21.32 -2.94
CA ALA A 3 -13.35 20.57 -4.13
C ALA A 3 -11.83 20.45 -4.26
N GLU A 4 -11.08 21.48 -3.85
CA GLU A 4 -9.63 21.51 -3.84
C GLU A 4 -9.05 20.49 -2.84
N THR A 5 -9.57 20.47 -1.61
CA THR A 5 -9.20 19.49 -0.58
C THR A 5 -9.44 18.06 -1.07
N TYR A 6 -10.58 17.82 -1.72
CA TYR A 6 -10.89 16.51 -2.30
C TYR A 6 -9.89 16.13 -3.40
N ALA A 7 -9.57 17.03 -4.32
CA ALA A 7 -8.63 16.76 -5.40
C ALA A 7 -7.22 16.44 -4.87
N ILE A 8 -6.75 17.19 -3.88
CA ILE A 8 -5.46 16.95 -3.22
C ILE A 8 -5.44 15.59 -2.54
N ALA A 9 -6.47 15.28 -1.75
CA ALA A 9 -6.57 14.01 -1.04
C ALA A 9 -6.67 12.82 -2.01
N ASN A 10 -7.46 12.95 -3.08
CA ASN A 10 -7.66 11.89 -4.05
C ASN A 10 -6.39 11.59 -4.87
N LEU A 11 -5.67 12.63 -5.30
CA LEU A 11 -4.38 12.45 -5.99
C LEU A 11 -3.33 11.83 -5.06
N ALA A 12 -3.28 12.26 -3.80
CA ALA A 12 -2.40 11.65 -2.82
C ALA A 12 -2.76 10.18 -2.54
N ALA A 13 -4.06 9.84 -2.50
CA ALA A 13 -4.53 8.47 -2.31
C ALA A 13 -4.15 7.54 -3.48
N LEU A 14 -4.30 7.99 -4.73
CA LEU A 14 -3.84 7.22 -5.89
C LEU A 14 -2.33 6.95 -5.83
N ASN A 15 -1.56 7.99 -5.51
CA ASN A 15 -0.10 7.87 -5.37
C ASN A 15 0.32 6.97 -4.20
N LEU A 16 -0.47 6.94 -3.13
CA LEU A 16 -0.28 6.06 -1.98
C LEU A 16 -0.46 4.59 -2.39
N ILE A 17 -1.55 4.27 -3.08
CA ILE A 17 -1.85 2.91 -3.53
C ILE A 17 -0.75 2.39 -4.44
N GLU A 18 -0.30 3.22 -5.39
CA GLU A 18 0.81 2.87 -6.29
C GLU A 18 2.10 2.61 -5.51
N ALA A 19 2.46 3.49 -4.57
CA ALA A 19 3.68 3.37 -3.77
C ALA A 19 3.66 2.12 -2.89
N VAL A 20 2.56 1.82 -2.20
CA VAL A 20 2.42 0.62 -1.37
C VAL A 20 2.48 -0.65 -2.23
N SER A 21 1.83 -0.64 -3.39
CA SER A 21 1.89 -1.78 -4.32
C SER A 21 3.31 -2.01 -4.83
N ALA A 22 4.04 -0.95 -5.21
CA ALA A 22 5.42 -1.05 -5.65
C ALA A 22 6.35 -1.55 -4.53
N ALA A 23 6.16 -1.06 -3.29
CA ALA A 23 6.92 -1.54 -2.13
C ALA A 23 6.69 -3.04 -1.87
N TYR A 24 5.48 -3.54 -2.10
CA TYR A 24 5.13 -4.94 -1.87
C TYR A 24 5.70 -5.90 -2.91
N TYR A 25 5.71 -5.50 -4.19
CA TYR A 25 6.09 -6.38 -5.30
C TYR A 25 7.58 -6.30 -5.68
N VAL A 26 8.30 -5.25 -5.28
CA VAL A 26 9.73 -5.14 -5.60
C VAL A 26 10.55 -6.10 -4.73
N THR A 27 11.55 -6.74 -5.33
CA THR A 27 12.40 -7.73 -4.66
C THR A 27 13.63 -7.10 -4.00
N ASP A 28 14.01 -5.90 -4.42
CA ASP A 28 15.14 -5.15 -3.88
C ASP A 28 14.72 -4.31 -2.66
N ALA A 29 15.43 -4.51 -1.54
CA ALA A 29 15.12 -3.88 -0.26
C ALA A 29 15.30 -2.35 -0.30
N GLU A 30 16.29 -1.84 -1.04
CA GLU A 30 16.51 -0.40 -1.15
C GLU A 30 15.36 0.28 -1.90
N THR A 31 14.93 -0.33 -3.01
CA THR A 31 13.82 0.16 -3.82
C THR A 31 12.50 0.07 -3.04
N ALA A 32 12.29 -1.01 -2.27
CA ALA A 32 11.14 -1.15 -1.37
C ALA A 32 11.10 0.00 -0.34
N ALA A 33 12.23 0.29 0.32
CA ALA A 33 12.32 1.36 1.32
C ALA A 33 12.00 2.75 0.74
N ARG A 34 12.40 3.01 -0.52
CA ARG A 34 12.05 4.26 -1.22
C ARG A 34 10.55 4.36 -1.47
N HIS A 35 9.92 3.28 -1.92
CA HIS A 35 8.47 3.24 -2.14
C HIS A 35 7.69 3.38 -0.83
N GLU A 36 8.15 2.76 0.26
CA GLU A 36 7.57 2.98 1.58
C GLU A 36 7.70 4.44 2.05
N GLY A 37 8.86 5.07 1.80
CA GLY A 37 9.05 6.50 2.09
C GLY A 37 8.03 7.36 1.33
N ARG A 38 7.86 7.11 0.03
CA ARG A 38 6.83 7.77 -0.80
C ARG A 38 5.42 7.54 -0.24
N ALA A 39 5.10 6.32 0.17
CA ALA A 39 3.80 6.00 0.78
C ALA A 39 3.57 6.79 2.07
N ARG A 40 4.56 6.86 2.96
CA ARG A 40 4.49 7.65 4.20
C ARG A 40 4.22 9.13 3.90
N GLU A 41 4.87 9.71 2.90
CA GLU A 41 4.63 11.10 2.51
C GLU A 41 3.22 11.33 1.94
N MET A 42 2.68 10.39 1.15
CA MET A 42 1.31 10.53 0.66
C MET A 42 0.29 10.43 1.80
N LEU A 43 0.51 9.57 2.79
CA LEU A 43 -0.35 9.48 3.97
C LEU A 43 -0.37 10.80 4.75
N LYS A 44 0.78 11.44 4.95
CA LYS A 44 0.87 12.77 5.57
C LYS A 44 0.06 13.83 4.81
N LYS A 45 0.14 13.83 3.48
CA LYS A 45 -0.64 14.77 2.65
C LYS A 45 -2.14 14.57 2.78
N ILE A 46 -2.59 13.31 2.82
CA ILE A 46 -4.01 12.98 3.02
C ILE A 46 -4.47 13.46 4.40
N ALA A 47 -3.71 13.15 5.46
CA ALA A 47 -4.05 13.58 6.82
C ALA A 47 -4.11 15.10 6.94
N ALA A 48 -3.13 15.81 6.40
CA ALA A 48 -3.12 17.28 6.39
C ALA A 48 -4.33 17.86 5.64
N ALA A 49 -4.69 17.30 4.48
CA ALA A 49 -5.89 17.70 3.74
C ALA A 49 -7.18 17.46 4.55
N MET A 50 -7.18 16.45 5.43
CA MET A 50 -8.31 16.12 6.30
C MET A 50 -8.28 16.85 7.66
N GLY A 51 -7.27 17.68 7.92
CA GLY A 51 -7.11 18.41 9.18
C GLY A 51 -6.60 17.57 10.35
N TYR A 52 -5.93 16.44 10.08
CA TYR A 52 -5.29 15.60 11.08
C TYR A 52 -3.78 15.80 11.13
N ASP A 53 -3.21 15.75 12.34
CA ASP A 53 -1.78 15.62 12.55
C ASP A 53 -1.38 14.14 12.69
N ILE A 54 -0.37 13.71 11.93
CA ILE A 54 0.18 12.35 12.05
C ILE A 54 1.37 12.36 13.00
N ALA A 55 1.25 11.65 14.11
CA ALA A 55 2.40 11.26 14.91
C ALA A 55 3.07 10.01 14.32
N VAL A 56 4.38 10.06 14.09
CA VAL A 56 5.16 8.85 13.80
C VAL A 56 5.35 8.12 15.12
N VAL A 57 4.71 6.96 15.25
CA VAL A 57 4.91 6.08 16.40
C VAL A 57 5.97 5.08 16.01
N ASP A 58 7.08 5.04 16.75
CA ASP A 58 8.05 3.95 16.59
C ASP A 58 7.34 2.64 16.87
N ARG A 59 7.27 1.79 15.86
CA ARG A 59 6.63 0.49 15.98
C ARG A 59 7.50 -0.35 16.90
N ALA A 60 7.10 -0.52 18.17
CA ALA A 60 7.54 -1.67 18.96
C ALA A 60 7.31 -2.91 18.09
N PRO A 61 8.25 -3.88 18.04
CA PRO A 61 8.21 -4.97 17.08
C PRO A 61 6.89 -5.74 17.20
N GLN A 62 5.92 -5.40 16.35
CA GLN A 62 4.71 -6.18 16.22
C GLN A 62 5.13 -7.46 15.52
N GLN A 63 5.21 -8.54 16.30
CA GLN A 63 5.17 -9.89 15.78
C GLN A 63 3.81 -10.08 15.11
N TYR A 64 3.72 -9.68 13.85
CA TYR A 64 2.72 -10.28 12.97
C TYR A 64 3.12 -11.75 12.84
N PRO A 65 2.26 -12.70 13.22
CA PRO A 65 2.54 -14.08 12.88
C PRO A 65 2.72 -14.13 11.36
N SER A 66 3.88 -14.60 10.90
CA SER A 66 4.08 -14.85 9.48
C SER A 66 2.88 -15.66 8.99
N PRO A 67 2.23 -15.29 7.87
CA PRO A 67 1.17 -16.12 7.32
C PRO A 67 1.80 -17.49 7.08
N SER A 68 1.45 -18.46 7.92
CA SER A 68 1.90 -19.83 7.74
C SER A 68 1.31 -20.26 6.41
N PRO A 69 2.11 -20.69 5.42
CA PRO A 69 1.55 -21.22 4.20
C PRO A 69 0.66 -22.38 4.62
N VAL A 70 -0.65 -22.25 4.43
CA VAL A 70 -1.59 -23.33 4.68
C VAL A 70 -1.13 -24.47 3.77
N ALA A 71 -0.47 -25.46 4.34
CA ALA A 71 0.02 -26.62 3.62
C ALA A 71 -1.19 -27.29 2.96
N GLY A 72 -1.41 -27.03 1.67
CA GLY A 72 -2.55 -27.56 0.93
C GLY A 72 -3.36 -26.55 0.11
N ALA A 73 -3.13 -25.23 0.21
CA ALA A 73 -3.80 -24.27 -0.66
C ALA A 73 -3.24 -24.34 -2.10
N ARG A 74 -3.81 -25.24 -2.92
CA ARG A 74 -3.49 -25.37 -4.34
C ARG A 74 -4.37 -24.43 -5.15
N ILE A 75 -3.80 -23.30 -5.59
CA ILE A 75 -4.42 -22.47 -6.63
C ILE A 75 -4.31 -23.23 -7.95
N ARG A 76 -5.44 -23.56 -8.57
CA ARG A 76 -5.50 -24.21 -9.89
C ARG A 76 -5.88 -23.18 -10.95
N LEU A 77 -4.99 -22.94 -11.89
CA LEU A 77 -5.31 -22.20 -13.11
C LEU A 77 -6.19 -23.07 -14.01
N VAL A 78 -7.41 -22.61 -14.29
CA VAL A 78 -8.29 -23.22 -15.29
C VAL A 78 -8.20 -22.36 -16.54
N SER A 79 -7.64 -22.91 -17.61
CA SER A 79 -7.67 -22.28 -18.93
C SER A 79 -8.99 -22.63 -19.59
N GLU A 80 -9.87 -21.65 -19.76
CA GLU A 80 -10.99 -21.78 -20.69
C GLU A 80 -10.39 -21.70 -22.10
N ARG A 81 -10.30 -22.84 -22.79
CA ARG A 81 -10.18 -22.84 -24.25
C ARG A 81 -11.52 -22.34 -24.78
N ALA A 82 -11.48 -21.25 -25.56
CA ALA A 82 -12.59 -20.78 -26.36
C ALA A 82 -13.13 -21.96 -27.19
N ALA A 83 -14.43 -22.25 -27.05
CA ALA A 83 -15.12 -23.14 -27.96
C ALA A 83 -15.20 -22.45 -29.33
N GLU A 84 -14.90 -23.23 -30.38
CA GLU A 84 -15.00 -22.87 -31.80
C GLU A 84 -16.34 -22.26 -32.21
#